data_AF-A0A2W2L6V3-F1
#
_entry.id   AF-A0A2W2L6V3-F1
#
_cell.length_a   1.000
_cell.length_b   1.000
_cell.length_c   1.000
_cell.angle_alpha   90.00
_cell.angle_beta   90.00
_cell.angle_gamma   90.00
#
_symmetry.space_group_name_H-M   'P 1'
#
loop_
_entity.id
_entity.type
_entity.pdbx_description
1 polymer ?
#
loop_
_entity_poly.entity_id
_entity_poly.type
_entity_poly.pdbx_seq_one_letter_code
_entity_poly.pdbx_strand_id
1 'polypeptide(L)'
;MDEELRSLTERLQQESGGSAAYEHLAATRDTDELAEVLTAPGQPLWARELAAFRLGLAGDRRAFESLVLLLNHRDPQRCASAACALARLGDPRTARAAAALATNELRVAYALHPVRLLVELH
;
A
#
# COMPACT_ATOMS: atom_id res chain seq x y z
N MET A 1 4.48 -14.25 -1.75
CA MET A 1 3.19 -13.57 -1.51
C MET A 1 2.80 -13.61 -0.03
N ASP A 2 2.88 -14.78 0.63
CA ASP A 2 2.54 -14.89 2.07
C ASP A 2 3.56 -14.21 3.00
N GLU A 3 4.83 -14.11 2.59
CA GLU A 3 5.88 -13.45 3.36
C GLU A 3 5.66 -11.94 3.52
N GLU A 4 5.32 -11.25 2.42
CA GLU A 4 5.10 -9.80 2.46
C GLU A 4 3.86 -9.43 3.27
N LEU A 5 2.78 -10.22 3.13
CA LEU A 5 1.59 -10.04 3.95
C LEU A 5 1.92 -10.20 5.44
N ARG A 6 2.68 -11.25 5.80
CA ARG A 6 3.09 -11.50 7.18
C ARG A 6 3.94 -10.35 7.73
N SER A 7 4.98 -9.96 6.99
CA SER A 7 5.86 -8.86 7.36
C SER A 7 5.12 -7.53 7.51
N LEU A 8 4.17 -7.23 6.62
CA LEU A 8 3.29 -6.07 6.74
C LEU A 8 2.45 -6.16 8.02
N THR A 9 1.76 -7.28 8.26
CA THR A 9 0.90 -7.41 9.44
C THR A 9 1.66 -7.30 10.75
N GLU A 10 2.84 -7.91 10.86
CA GLU A 10 3.68 -7.84 12.06
C GLU A 10 4.14 -6.40 12.33
N ARG A 11 4.61 -5.69 11.30
CA ARG A 11 5.03 -4.29 11.44
C ARG A 11 3.85 -3.39 11.82
N LEU A 12 2.71 -3.52 11.16
CA LEU A 12 1.54 -2.68 11.44
C LEU A 12 0.95 -2.97 12.83
N GLN A 13 0.99 -4.22 13.29
CA GLN A 13 0.61 -4.56 14.66
C GLN A 13 1.54 -3.88 15.67
N GLN A 14 2.84 -3.85 15.43
CA GLN A 14 3.80 -3.16 16.29
C GLN A 14 3.58 -1.63 16.28
N GLU A 15 3.39 -1.02 15.11
CA GLU A 15 3.16 0.42 14.97
C GLU A 15 1.83 0.89 15.58
N SER A 16 0.82 0.03 15.56
CA SER A 16 -0.48 0.29 16.21
C SER A 16 -0.47 0.01 17.71
N GLY A 17 0.62 -0.53 18.26
CA GLY A 17 0.72 -0.96 19.66
C GLY A 17 -0.22 -2.10 20.02
N GLY A 18 -0.65 -2.93 19.05
CA GLY A 18 -1.65 -3.97 19.26
C GLY A 18 -3.03 -3.41 19.69
N SER A 19 -3.37 -2.22 19.22
CA SER A 19 -4.65 -1.58 19.57
C SER A 19 -5.86 -2.36 19.04
N ALA A 20 -6.99 -2.26 19.73
CA ALA A 20 -8.27 -2.80 19.25
C ALA A 20 -8.66 -2.25 17.87
N ALA A 21 -8.23 -1.03 17.54
CA ALA A 21 -8.43 -0.45 16.22
C ALA A 21 -7.70 -1.24 15.11
N TYR A 22 -6.49 -1.73 15.37
CA TYR A 22 -5.78 -2.59 14.43
C TYR A 22 -6.49 -3.92 14.24
N GLU A 23 -6.88 -4.58 15.32
CA GLU A 23 -7.60 -5.86 15.23
C GLU A 23 -8.92 -5.71 14.46
N HIS A 24 -9.66 -4.63 14.72
CA HIS A 24 -10.90 -4.32 14.02
C HIS A 24 -10.67 -4.13 12.51
N LEU A 25 -9.74 -3.24 12.13
CA LEU A 25 -9.42 -2.98 10.72
C LEU A 25 -8.77 -4.17 10.02
N ALA A 26 -8.08 -5.06 10.74
CA ALA A 26 -7.54 -6.29 10.17
C ALA A 26 -8.64 -7.32 9.90
N ALA A 27 -9.67 -7.38 10.76
CA ALA A 27 -10.75 -8.36 10.67
C ALA A 27 -11.94 -7.92 9.80
N THR A 28 -12.17 -6.61 9.64
CA THR A 28 -13.33 -6.10 8.89
C THR A 28 -13.33 -6.60 7.45
N ARG A 29 -14.47 -6.97 6.88
CA ARG A 29 -14.58 -7.26 5.43
C ARG A 29 -15.27 -6.14 4.66
N ASP A 30 -15.59 -5.06 5.36
CA ASP A 30 -16.28 -3.93 4.79
C ASP A 30 -15.27 -3.04 4.04
N THR A 31 -15.41 -3.01 2.71
CA THR A 31 -14.57 -2.16 1.86
C THR A 31 -14.89 -0.68 2.00
N ASP A 32 -16.11 -0.32 2.39
CA ASP A 32 -16.50 1.07 2.60
C ASP A 32 -15.86 1.61 3.87
N GLU A 33 -15.85 0.82 4.95
CA GLU A 33 -15.11 1.16 6.18
C GLU A 33 -13.61 1.39 5.90
N LEU A 34 -12.97 0.48 5.14
CA LEU A 34 -11.57 0.65 4.76
C LEU A 34 -11.36 1.90 3.88
N ALA A 35 -12.30 2.22 2.99
CA ALA A 35 -12.21 3.40 2.14
C ALA A 35 -12.38 4.70 2.95
N GLU A 36 -13.24 4.69 3.97
CA GLU A 36 -13.38 5.80 4.91
C GLU A 36 -12.06 6.08 5.63
N VAL A 37 -11.34 5.04 6.09
CA VAL A 37 -10.02 5.18 6.74
C VAL A 37 -9.01 5.92 5.85
N LEU A 38 -9.05 5.72 4.53
CA LEU A 38 -8.15 6.42 3.61
C LEU A 38 -8.36 7.94 3.60
N THR A 39 -9.62 8.37 3.75
CA THR A 39 -10.03 9.78 3.63
C THR A 39 -10.16 10.48 4.99
N ALA A 40 -10.38 9.73 6.05
CA ALA A 40 -10.62 10.27 7.38
C ALA A 40 -9.40 11.06 7.90
N PRO A 41 -9.62 12.28 8.44
CA PRO A 41 -8.55 13.08 9.03
C PRO A 41 -8.01 12.43 10.29
N GLY A 42 -6.73 12.67 10.60
CA GLY A 42 -6.11 12.19 11.84
C GLY A 42 -5.82 10.68 11.91
N GLN A 43 -6.17 9.89 10.87
CA GLN A 43 -5.80 8.48 10.85
C GLN A 43 -4.28 8.29 10.85
N PRO A 44 -3.75 7.35 11.63
CA PRO A 44 -2.32 7.05 11.65
C PRO A 44 -1.89 6.40 10.33
N LEU A 45 -0.59 6.50 10.02
CA LEU A 45 -0.04 5.96 8.78
C LEU A 45 -0.29 4.45 8.66
N TRP A 46 -0.15 3.69 9.77
CA TRP A 46 -0.37 2.25 9.77
C TRP A 46 -1.80 1.88 9.35
N ALA A 47 -2.80 2.67 9.73
CA ALA A 47 -4.20 2.41 9.41
C ALA A 47 -4.50 2.64 7.93
N ARG A 48 -3.98 3.76 7.38
CA ARG A 48 -4.09 4.03 5.93
C ARG A 48 -3.36 2.98 5.10
N GLU A 49 -2.21 2.53 5.57
CA GLU A 49 -1.44 1.48 4.91
C GLU A 49 -2.18 0.14 4.91
N LEU A 50 -2.72 -0.29 6.05
CA LEU A 50 -3.54 -1.50 6.14
C LEU A 50 -4.75 -1.42 5.21
N ALA A 51 -5.49 -0.31 5.26
CA ALA A 51 -6.68 -0.10 4.44
C ALA A 51 -6.35 -0.12 2.95
N ALA A 52 -5.34 0.64 2.51
CA ALA A 52 -4.95 0.72 1.11
C ALA A 52 -4.48 -0.64 0.59
N PHE A 53 -3.69 -1.38 1.38
CA PHE A 53 -3.22 -2.70 1.02
C PHE A 53 -4.39 -3.68 0.85
N ARG A 54 -5.28 -3.77 1.84
CA ARG A 54 -6.43 -4.69 1.80
C ARG A 54 -7.41 -4.38 0.67
N LEU A 55 -7.69 -3.09 0.43
CA LEU A 55 -8.51 -2.65 -0.69
C LEU A 55 -7.85 -2.98 -2.03
N GLY A 56 -6.52 -2.80 -2.16
CA GLY A 56 -5.76 -3.20 -3.33
C GLY A 56 -5.88 -4.71 -3.62
N LEU A 57 -5.76 -5.54 -2.58
CA LEU A 57 -5.97 -6.99 -2.71
C LEU A 57 -7.39 -7.36 -3.12
N ALA A 58 -8.38 -6.57 -2.71
CA ALA A 58 -9.79 -6.75 -3.06
C ALA A 58 -10.14 -6.21 -4.46
N GLY A 59 -9.21 -5.57 -5.17
CA GLY A 59 -9.45 -4.96 -6.47
C GLY A 59 -10.17 -3.59 -6.39
N ASP A 60 -10.25 -2.99 -5.20
CA ASP A 60 -10.93 -1.71 -5.01
C ASP A 60 -10.01 -0.53 -5.39
N ARG A 61 -10.38 0.15 -6.47
CA ARG A 61 -9.60 1.22 -7.09
C ARG A 61 -9.54 2.50 -6.26
N ARG A 62 -10.35 2.62 -5.20
CA ARG A 62 -10.24 3.70 -4.20
C ARG A 62 -8.88 3.70 -3.50
N ALA A 63 -8.19 2.55 -3.44
CA ALA A 63 -6.86 2.44 -2.85
C ALA A 63 -5.73 3.05 -3.70
N PHE A 64 -5.96 3.29 -4.99
CA PHE A 64 -4.90 3.59 -5.96
C PHE A 64 -4.00 4.75 -5.53
N GLU A 65 -4.59 5.90 -5.18
CA GLU A 65 -3.82 7.09 -4.81
C GLU A 65 -3.00 6.87 -3.53
N SER A 66 -3.59 6.22 -2.52
CA SER A 66 -2.89 5.88 -1.28
C SER A 66 -1.74 4.92 -1.52
N LEU A 67 -1.93 3.91 -2.38
CA LEU A 67 -0.88 2.96 -2.74
C LEU A 67 0.24 3.62 -3.53
N VAL A 68 -0.04 4.54 -4.46
CA VAL A 68 0.99 5.30 -5.19
C VAL A 68 1.81 6.18 -4.24
N LEU A 69 1.17 6.78 -3.24
CA LEU A 69 1.87 7.54 -2.20
C LEU A 69 2.80 6.64 -1.36
N LEU A 70 2.35 5.44 -0.98
CA LEU A 70 3.14 4.46 -0.23
C LEU A 70 4.28 3.88 -1.07
N LEU A 71 4.08 3.66 -2.37
CA LEU A 71 5.11 3.25 -3.31
C LEU A 71 6.25 4.28 -3.39
N ASN A 72 5.94 5.54 -3.10
CA ASN A 72 6.87 6.66 -3.08
C ASN A 72 7.46 6.95 -1.68
N HIS A 73 7.24 6.07 -0.70
CA HIS A 73 7.72 6.26 0.66
C HIS A 73 9.23 5.99 0.75
N ARG A 74 9.88 6.50 1.81
CA ARG A 74 11.31 6.25 2.07
C ARG A 74 11.62 4.88 2.69
N ASP A 75 10.57 4.17 3.09
CA ASP A 75 10.67 2.90 3.80
C ASP A 75 10.48 1.77 2.79
N PRO A 76 11.52 0.96 2.52
CA PRO A 76 11.44 -0.10 1.53
C PRO A 76 10.32 -1.11 1.81
N GLN A 77 9.99 -1.40 3.08
CA GLN A 77 8.94 -2.36 3.41
C GLN A 77 7.55 -1.85 3.00
N ARG A 78 7.31 -0.55 3.14
CA ARG A 78 6.07 0.10 2.69
C ARG A 78 5.98 0.14 1.17
N CYS A 79 7.10 0.42 0.50
CA CYS A 79 7.15 0.42 -0.96
C CYS A 79 6.90 -0.97 -1.54
N ALA A 80 7.47 -2.03 -0.94
CA ALA A 80 7.25 -3.41 -1.33
C ALA A 80 5.76 -3.79 -1.22
N SER A 81 5.16 -3.53 -0.06
CA SER A 81 3.76 -3.81 0.21
C SER A 81 2.83 -3.06 -0.76
N ALA A 82 3.12 -1.79 -1.03
CA ALA A 82 2.38 -0.98 -1.98
C ALA A 82 2.49 -1.48 -3.42
N ALA A 83 3.70 -1.87 -3.85
CA ALA A 83 3.92 -2.46 -5.17
C ALA A 83 3.09 -3.75 -5.34
N CYS A 84 3.14 -4.65 -4.36
CA CYS A 84 2.37 -5.89 -4.35
C CYS A 84 0.86 -5.64 -4.45
N ALA A 85 0.34 -4.69 -3.66
CA ALA A 85 -1.08 -4.33 -3.72
C ALA A 85 -1.46 -3.66 -5.05
N LEU A 86 -0.62 -2.81 -5.63
CA LEU A 86 -0.86 -2.17 -6.93
C LEU A 86 -0.86 -3.16 -8.09
N ALA A 87 0.03 -4.16 -8.07
CA ALA A 87 0.06 -5.22 -9.06
C ALA A 87 -1.26 -6.02 -9.03
N ARG A 88 -1.74 -6.35 -7.83
CA ARG A 88 -2.99 -7.08 -7.64
C ARG A 88 -4.25 -6.27 -7.89
N LEU A 89 -4.20 -4.97 -7.61
CA LEU A 89 -5.30 -4.05 -7.91
C LEU A 89 -5.61 -4.04 -9.42
N GLY A 90 -4.60 -4.22 -10.27
CA GLY A 90 -4.78 -4.28 -11.72
C GLY A 90 -5.29 -2.97 -12.33
N ASP A 91 -5.07 -1.83 -11.67
CA ASP A 91 -5.46 -0.54 -12.21
C ASP A 91 -4.57 -0.19 -13.42
N PRO A 92 -5.11 0.07 -14.63
CA PRO A 92 -4.34 0.51 -15.81
C PRO A 92 -3.46 1.74 -15.58
N ARG A 93 -3.74 2.56 -14.55
CA ARG A 93 -2.90 3.71 -14.20
C ARG A 93 -1.59 3.31 -13.53
N THR A 94 -1.46 2.08 -13.02
CA THR A 94 -0.29 1.63 -12.25
C THR A 94 1.02 1.76 -13.03
N ALA A 95 1.06 1.30 -14.29
CA ALA A 95 2.29 1.37 -15.08
C ALA A 95 2.77 2.83 -15.27
N ARG A 96 1.85 3.76 -15.53
CA ARG A 96 2.20 5.17 -15.68
C ARG A 96 2.71 5.78 -14.38
N ALA A 97 2.08 5.46 -13.25
CA ALA A 97 2.51 5.95 -11.94
C ALA A 97 3.90 5.39 -11.57
N ALA A 98 4.13 4.09 -11.77
CA ALA A 98 5.41 3.46 -11.50
C ALA A 98 6.53 4.03 -12.38
N ALA A 99 6.29 4.25 -13.68
CA ALA A 99 7.26 4.89 -14.57
C ALA A 99 7.64 6.30 -14.12
N ALA A 100 6.65 7.12 -13.73
CA ALA A 100 6.91 8.47 -13.24
C ALA A 100 7.76 8.49 -11.96
N LEU A 101 7.56 7.50 -11.08
CA LEU A 101 8.38 7.36 -9.87
C LEU A 101 9.79 6.84 -10.17
N ALA A 102 9.93 5.92 -11.11
CA ALA A 102 11.22 5.36 -11.51
C ALA A 102 12.14 6.41 -12.16
N THR A 103 11.58 7.37 -12.90
CA THR A 103 12.34 8.43 -13.57
C THR A 103 12.55 9.68 -12.71
N ASN A 104 12.16 9.65 -11.43
CA ASN A 104 12.30 10.80 -10.55
C ASN A 104 13.73 10.90 -10.00
N GLU A 105 14.52 11.85 -10.53
CA GLU A 105 15.93 12.07 -10.17
C GLU A 105 16.15 12.40 -8.68
N LEU A 106 15.14 12.95 -7.99
CA LEU A 106 15.22 13.23 -6.56
C LEU A 106 14.97 11.98 -5.69
N ARG A 107 14.59 10.85 -6.29
CA ARG A 107 14.15 9.64 -5.60
C ARG A 107 14.82 8.36 -6.07
N VAL A 108 16.00 8.49 -6.69
CA VAL A 108 16.79 7.36 -7.22
C VAL A 108 16.98 6.25 -6.17
N ALA A 109 17.15 6.60 -4.90
CA ALA A 109 17.33 5.64 -3.81
C ALA A 109 16.12 4.71 -3.56
N TYR A 110 14.91 5.10 -3.95
CA TYR A 110 13.68 4.32 -3.73
C TYR A 110 12.99 3.91 -5.05
N ALA A 111 13.62 4.17 -6.20
CA ALA A 111 13.10 3.80 -7.52
C ALA A 111 13.04 2.28 -7.76
N LEU A 112 13.72 1.48 -6.92
CA LEU A 112 13.79 0.02 -7.05
C LEU A 112 12.41 -0.65 -7.13
N HIS A 113 11.49 -0.31 -6.22
CA HIS A 113 10.16 -0.93 -6.18
C HIS A 113 9.28 -0.50 -7.37
N PRO A 114 9.22 0.79 -7.74
CA PRO A 114 8.60 1.20 -9.00
C PRO A 114 9.15 0.46 -10.23
N VAL A 115 10.47 0.29 -10.35
CA VAL A 115 11.09 -0.41 -11.47
C VAL A 115 10.71 -1.90 -11.48
N ARG A 116 10.76 -2.57 -10.33
CA ARG A 116 10.32 -3.97 -10.21
C ARG A 116 8.86 -4.14 -10.55
N LEU A 117 8.00 -3.25 -10.05
CA LEU A 117 6.58 -3.24 -10.35
C LEU A 117 6.33 -3.13 -11.85
N LEU A 118 7.06 -2.27 -12.56
CA LEU A 118 6.97 -2.21 -14.02
C LEU A 118 7.27 -3.56 -14.66
N VAL A 119 8.31 -4.27 -14.24
CA VAL A 119 8.65 -5.60 -14.78
C VAL A 119 7.52 -6.60 -14.57
N GLU A 120 6.83 -6.58 -13.43
CA GLU A 120 5.74 -7.51 -13.10
C GLU A 120 4.42 -7.24 -13.85
N LEU A 121 4.24 -6.05 -14.40
CA LEU A 121 3.00 -5.68 -15.13
C LEU A 121 3.00 -6.12 -16.62
N HIS A 122 4.07 -6.77 -17.10
CA HIS A 122 4.21 -7.29 -18.46
C HIS A 122 3.86 -8.78 -18.53
#